data_AF-A0A3C1H7Y2-F1
#
_entry.id   AF-A0A3C1H7Y2-F1
#
_cell.length_a   1.000
_cell.length_b   1.000
_cell.length_c   1.000
_cell.angle_alpha   90.00
_cell.angle_beta   90.00
_cell.angle_gamma   90.00
#
_symmetry.space_group_name_H-M   'P 1'
#
loop_
_entity.id
_entity.type
_entity.pdbx_description
1 polymer ?
#
loop_
_entity_poly.entity_id
_entity_poly.type
_entity_poly.pdbx_seq_one_letter_code
_entity_poly.pdbx_strand_id
1 'polypeptide(L)'
;ITAETFSDRPGGLIALKNSAVSYGIGTGSNPQKPMMTLVADRNVIGKDGQNCSPAAITGVITSLVPASDRPHWDDKIHQFVGNMGLVDGSVQQLSATDLERHLTTTGDSR
;
A
#
# COMPACT_ATOMS: atom_id res chain seq x y z
N ILE A 1 3.07 -11.55 8.67
CA ILE A 1 1.97 -11.96 9.58
C ILE A 1 0.76 -12.25 8.72
N THR A 2 0.34 -13.52 8.64
CA THR A 2 -0.87 -13.94 7.91
C THR A 2 -2.02 -14.09 8.90
N ALA A 3 -3.15 -13.43 8.66
CA ALA A 3 -4.37 -13.67 9.42
C ALA A 3 -5.03 -14.96 8.93
N GLU A 4 -5.21 -15.95 9.81
CA GLU A 4 -5.73 -17.25 9.40
C GLU A 4 -7.27 -17.29 9.28
N THR A 5 -8.01 -16.44 10.02
CA THR A 5 -9.49 -16.37 9.95
C THR A 5 -10.05 -15.00 10.40
N PHE A 6 -11.29 -14.68 10.00
CA PHE A 6 -12.10 -13.55 10.50
C PHE A 6 -13.57 -13.96 10.86
N SER A 7 -13.79 -15.13 11.50
CA SER A 7 -15.05 -15.66 12.11
C SER A 7 -15.96 -16.65 11.33
N ASP A 8 -16.86 -17.31 12.08
CA ASP A 8 -17.61 -18.56 11.80
C ASP A 8 -18.94 -18.41 11.01
N ARG A 9 -18.98 -17.60 9.95
CA ARG A 9 -20.22 -17.33 9.16
C ARG A 9 -19.99 -17.39 7.63
N PRO A 10 -21.05 -17.45 6.79
CA PRO A 10 -20.95 -17.87 5.38
C PRO A 10 -19.84 -17.15 4.61
N GLY A 11 -19.02 -17.93 3.90
CA GLY A 11 -17.66 -17.57 3.46
C GLY A 11 -17.56 -16.57 2.32
N GLY A 12 -18.02 -15.33 2.51
CA GLY A 12 -17.81 -14.22 1.57
C GLY A 12 -16.34 -13.83 1.41
N LEU A 13 -15.97 -12.58 1.68
CA LEU A 13 -14.56 -12.15 1.70
C LEU A 13 -13.68 -13.08 2.58
N ILE A 14 -14.25 -13.73 3.60
CA ILE A 14 -13.55 -14.71 4.43
C ILE A 14 -12.98 -15.90 3.62
N ALA A 15 -13.67 -16.42 2.60
CA ALA A 15 -13.16 -17.54 1.78
C ALA A 15 -11.98 -17.14 0.89
N LEU A 16 -11.90 -15.85 0.54
CA LEU A 16 -10.82 -15.31 -0.27
C LEU A 16 -9.55 -15.08 0.58
N LYS A 17 -9.62 -15.04 1.91
CA LYS A 17 -8.46 -14.83 2.83
C LYS A 17 -7.59 -13.64 2.38
N ASN A 18 -6.30 -13.87 2.11
CA ASN A 18 -5.38 -12.87 1.56
C ASN A 18 -5.83 -12.33 0.19
N SER A 19 -6.68 -13.06 -0.54
CA SER A 19 -7.29 -12.61 -1.79
C SER A 19 -8.52 -11.73 -1.60
N ALA A 20 -9.02 -11.57 -0.37
CA ALA A 20 -10.23 -10.82 -0.08
C ALA A 20 -9.97 -9.35 0.19
N VAL A 21 -8.96 -9.13 1.03
CA VAL A 21 -8.57 -7.82 1.54
C VAL A 21 -7.07 -7.90 1.68
N SER A 22 -6.38 -7.39 0.68
CA SER A 22 -4.96 -7.11 0.78
C SER A 22 -4.78 -5.69 0.31
N TYR A 23 -4.26 -4.87 1.21
CA TYR A 23 -3.98 -3.47 1.02
C TYR A 23 -2.57 -3.21 1.54
N GLY A 24 -1.83 -2.33 0.86
CA GLY A 24 -0.67 -1.69 1.46
C GLY A 24 -1.12 -0.78 2.60
N ILE A 25 -0.28 -0.61 3.62
CA ILE A 25 -0.51 0.33 4.73
C ILE A 25 0.57 1.42 4.74
N GLY A 26 0.15 2.67 4.90
CA GLY A 26 1.04 3.82 5.06
C GLY A 26 1.59 3.88 6.48
N THR A 27 2.65 3.13 6.79
CA THR A 27 3.25 3.08 8.14
C THR A 27 3.86 4.40 8.58
N GLY A 28 4.18 5.30 7.64
CA GLY A 28 4.68 6.65 7.89
C GLY A 28 3.62 7.75 7.80
N SER A 29 2.34 7.39 7.64
CA SER A 29 1.26 8.35 7.45
C SER A 29 1.14 9.34 8.61
N ASN A 30 0.91 10.60 8.29
CA ASN A 30 0.86 11.69 9.25
C ASN A 30 -0.48 12.45 9.10
N PRO A 31 -1.31 12.53 10.15
CA PRO A 31 -2.60 13.22 10.10
C PRO A 31 -2.55 14.71 9.72
N GLN A 32 -1.40 15.37 9.94
CA GLN A 32 -1.17 16.77 9.55
C GLN A 32 -0.78 16.93 8.06
N LYS A 33 -0.60 15.83 7.33
CA LYS A 33 -0.32 15.81 5.88
C LYS A 33 -1.42 15.03 5.16
N PRO A 34 -2.53 15.68 4.78
CA PRO A 34 -3.75 14.99 4.33
C PRO A 34 -3.57 14.18 3.04
N MET A 35 -2.59 14.57 2.22
CA MET A 35 -2.29 13.91 0.95
C MET A 35 -1.36 12.70 1.07
N MET A 36 -0.88 12.34 2.28
CA MET A 36 -0.03 11.17 2.44
C MET A 36 -0.79 9.87 2.22
N THR A 37 -0.06 8.86 1.78
CA THR A 37 -0.59 7.50 1.58
C THR A 37 -1.03 6.91 2.92
N LEU A 38 -2.29 6.48 3.03
CA LEU A 38 -2.81 5.75 4.18
C LEU A 38 -2.97 4.26 3.87
N VAL A 39 -3.54 3.95 2.70
CA VAL A 39 -3.72 2.59 2.19
C VAL A 39 -3.53 2.55 0.68
N ALA A 40 -3.22 1.39 0.13
CA ALA A 40 -2.99 1.19 -1.30
C ALA A 40 -3.52 -0.18 -1.74
N ASP A 41 -3.79 -0.39 -3.02
CA ASP A 41 -3.96 -1.74 -3.56
C ASP A 41 -2.72 -2.60 -3.21
N ARG A 42 -2.87 -3.92 -3.11
CA ARG A 42 -1.76 -4.80 -2.69
C ARG A 42 -0.65 -4.99 -3.71
N ASN A 43 -0.94 -4.70 -4.98
CA ASN A 43 -0.04 -4.98 -6.08
C ASN A 43 0.98 -3.85 -6.32
N VAL A 44 1.14 -2.95 -5.34
CA VAL A 44 2.24 -2.00 -5.36
C VAL A 44 3.55 -2.75 -5.14
N ILE A 45 4.47 -2.55 -6.05
CA ILE A 45 5.82 -3.07 -6.04
C ILE A 45 6.75 -1.93 -5.60
N GLY A 46 7.74 -2.28 -4.81
CA GLY A 46 8.80 -1.41 -4.34
C GLY A 46 10.01 -2.26 -3.98
N LYS A 47 10.92 -1.71 -3.19
CA LYS A 47 12.09 -2.45 -2.73
C LYS A 47 11.72 -3.42 -1.62
N ASP A 48 11.92 -4.70 -1.87
CA ASP A 48 11.68 -5.76 -0.90
C ASP A 48 12.79 -5.86 0.16
N GLY A 49 12.55 -6.60 1.24
CA GLY A 49 13.53 -6.83 2.30
C GLY A 49 13.76 -5.62 3.21
N GLN A 50 12.83 -4.66 3.23
CA GLN A 50 12.85 -3.51 4.14
C GLN A 50 12.27 -3.91 5.50
N ASN A 51 12.51 -3.06 6.51
CA ASN A 51 12.06 -3.28 7.88
C ASN A 51 11.46 -1.99 8.45
N CYS A 52 10.33 -2.13 9.14
CA CYS A 52 9.72 -1.11 9.99
C CYS A 52 9.73 -1.62 11.44
N SER A 53 10.84 -1.38 12.16
CA SER A 53 11.04 -1.86 13.52
C SER A 53 9.95 -1.40 14.51
N PRO A 54 9.46 -0.14 14.49
CA PRO A 54 8.38 0.28 15.39
C PRO A 54 7.07 -0.48 15.18
N ALA A 55 6.81 -0.96 13.96
CA ALA A 55 5.63 -1.75 13.62
C ALA A 55 5.87 -3.27 13.68
N ALA A 56 7.08 -3.71 14.02
CA ALA A 56 7.52 -5.11 13.97
C ALA A 56 7.26 -5.79 12.61
N ILE A 57 7.35 -5.02 11.51
CA ILE A 57 7.22 -5.50 10.13
C ILE A 57 8.63 -5.66 9.57
N THR A 58 9.01 -6.86 9.13
CA THR A 58 10.36 -7.14 8.63
C THR A 58 10.31 -7.96 7.35
N GLY A 59 11.33 -7.79 6.51
CA GLY A 59 11.53 -8.58 5.30
C GLY A 59 10.48 -8.37 4.21
N VAL A 60 9.83 -7.20 4.18
CA VAL A 60 8.80 -6.85 3.18
C VAL A 60 8.98 -5.40 2.73
N ILE A 61 8.18 -4.94 1.77
CA ILE A 61 8.13 -3.51 1.39
C ILE A 61 7.52 -2.71 2.55
N THR A 62 8.27 -1.72 3.06
CA THR A 62 7.84 -0.83 4.14
C THR A 62 7.96 0.66 3.79
N SER A 63 8.56 1.00 2.66
CA SER A 63 8.62 2.36 2.12
C SER A 63 8.69 2.31 0.60
N LEU A 64 8.12 3.33 -0.05
CA LEU A 64 8.15 3.51 -1.50
C LEU A 64 8.99 4.74 -1.80
N VAL A 65 10.26 4.53 -2.15
CA VAL A 65 11.18 5.64 -2.45
C VAL A 65 11.33 5.78 -3.97
N PRO A 66 10.74 6.82 -4.61
CA PRO A 66 10.76 6.95 -6.07
C PRO A 66 12.15 6.89 -6.70
N ALA A 67 13.13 7.52 -6.05
CA ALA A 67 14.48 7.65 -6.57
C ALA A 67 15.27 6.33 -6.65
N SER A 68 14.97 5.35 -5.78
CA SER A 68 15.73 4.09 -5.71
C SER A 68 14.91 2.85 -6.05
N ASP A 69 13.61 2.89 -5.79
CA ASP A 69 12.79 1.67 -5.76
C ASP A 69 11.84 1.58 -6.95
N ARG A 70 11.69 2.67 -7.72
CA ARG A 70 10.79 2.80 -8.89
C ARG A 70 9.41 2.17 -8.63
N PRO A 71 8.68 2.68 -7.62
CA PRO A 71 7.44 2.08 -7.18
C PRO A 71 6.40 2.12 -8.28
N HIS A 72 5.73 0.99 -8.51
CA HIS A 72 4.74 0.81 -9.57
C HIS A 72 3.76 -0.31 -9.23
N TRP A 73 2.67 -0.39 -9.96
CA TRP A 73 1.70 -1.48 -9.83
C TRP A 73 2.06 -2.62 -10.77
N ASP A 74 1.93 -3.87 -10.33
CA ASP A 74 1.95 -5.02 -11.24
C ASP A 74 0.60 -5.18 -11.99
N ASP A 75 0.52 -6.13 -12.91
CA ASP A 75 -0.67 -6.37 -13.74
C ASP A 75 -1.76 -7.23 -13.09
N LYS A 76 -1.53 -7.75 -11.88
CA LYS A 76 -2.46 -8.68 -11.23
C LYS A 76 -3.75 -8.01 -10.78
N ILE A 77 -3.71 -6.70 -10.53
CA ILE A 77 -4.88 -5.88 -10.17
C ILE A 77 -4.83 -4.61 -11.01
N HIS A 78 -5.95 -4.29 -11.65
CA HIS A 78 -6.16 -3.05 -12.41
C HIS A 78 -5.11 -2.74 -13.50
N GLN A 79 -4.32 -3.72 -14.00
CA GLN A 79 -3.45 -3.55 -15.18
C GLN A 79 -2.46 -2.37 -15.09
N PHE A 80 -1.51 -2.42 -14.14
CA PHE A 80 -0.46 -1.39 -13.95
C PHE A 80 -0.92 0.00 -13.48
N VAL A 81 -2.20 0.15 -13.15
CA VAL A 81 -2.72 1.25 -12.34
C VAL A 81 -3.23 0.70 -11.01
N GLY A 82 -3.38 1.54 -9.99
CA GLY A 82 -3.89 1.10 -8.70
C GLY A 82 -4.44 2.24 -7.88
N ASN A 83 -5.29 1.90 -6.92
CA ASN A 83 -5.95 2.85 -6.04
C ASN A 83 -5.13 3.08 -4.78
N MET A 84 -5.14 4.33 -4.32
CA MET A 84 -4.46 4.78 -3.12
C MET A 84 -5.42 5.62 -2.29
N GLY A 85 -5.68 5.18 -1.06
CA GLY A 85 -6.43 5.93 -0.07
C GLY A 85 -5.50 6.85 0.71
N LEU A 86 -5.91 8.10 0.84
CA LEU A 86 -5.12 9.15 1.49
C LEU A 86 -5.60 9.41 2.91
N VAL A 87 -4.78 10.12 3.68
CA VAL A 87 -5.08 10.49 5.08
C VAL A 87 -6.36 11.32 5.20
N ASP A 88 -6.69 12.14 4.20
CA ASP A 88 -7.93 12.92 4.16
C ASP A 88 -9.20 12.10 3.87
N GLY A 89 -9.05 10.80 3.61
CA GLY A 89 -10.15 9.89 3.28
C GLY A 89 -10.51 9.85 1.79
N SER A 90 -9.84 10.64 0.94
CA SER A 90 -10.00 10.53 -0.50
C SER A 90 -9.29 9.28 -1.05
N VAL A 91 -9.73 8.83 -2.23
CA VAL A 91 -9.10 7.73 -2.96
C VAL A 91 -8.73 8.23 -4.35
N GLN A 92 -7.49 7.97 -4.76
CA GLN A 92 -6.94 8.34 -6.06
C GLN A 92 -6.46 7.11 -6.81
N GLN A 93 -6.77 7.02 -8.10
CA GLN A 93 -6.18 6.03 -8.99
C GLN A 93 -4.91 6.60 -9.61
N LEU A 94 -3.79 5.90 -9.48
CA LEU A 94 -2.48 6.36 -9.91
C LEU A 94 -1.84 5.38 -10.90
N SER A 95 -1.33 5.91 -12.00
CA SER A 95 -0.36 5.20 -12.85
C SER A 95 1.02 5.17 -12.19
N ALA A 96 1.99 4.43 -12.74
CA ALA A 96 3.36 4.44 -12.22
C ALA A 96 3.97 5.86 -12.19
N THR A 97 3.77 6.64 -13.26
CA THR A 97 4.26 8.02 -13.33
C THR A 97 3.55 8.94 -12.33
N ASP A 98 2.24 8.76 -12.15
CA ASP A 98 1.48 9.56 -11.19
C ASP A 98 1.82 9.17 -9.74
N LEU A 99 2.11 7.89 -9.50
CA LEU A 99 2.56 7.38 -8.21
C LEU A 99 3.93 7.98 -7.84
N GLU A 100 4.90 7.95 -8.75
CA GLU A 100 6.20 8.59 -8.52
C GLU A 100 6.04 10.08 -8.21
N ARG A 101 5.21 10.79 -8.98
CA ARG A 101 4.91 12.21 -8.72
C ARG A 101 4.25 12.41 -7.37
N HIS A 102 3.24 11.61 -7.04
CA HIS A 102 2.52 11.66 -5.78
C HIS A 102 3.50 11.55 -4.61
N LEU A 103 4.30 10.48 -4.58
CA LEU A 103 5.25 10.22 -3.50
C LEU A 103 6.28 11.34 -3.30
N THR A 104 6.70 12.03 -4.37
CA THR A 104 7.63 13.17 -4.27
C THR A 104 7.00 14.46 -3.75
N THR A 105 5.67 14.59 -3.76
CA THR A 105 4.97 15.86 -3.48
C THR A 105 4.17 15.85 -2.17
N THR A 106 3.83 14.67 -1.64
CA THR A 106 2.93 14.51 -0.48
C THR A 106 3.65 14.30 0.84
N GLY A 107 4.99 14.13 0.81
CA GLY A 107 5.79 13.86 1.99
C GLY A 107 5.98 12.38 2.31
N ASP A 108 5.58 11.49 1.38
CA ASP A 108 5.82 10.04 1.42
C ASP A 108 7.25 9.63 1.00
N SER A 109 8.09 10.61 0.64
CA SER A 109 9.46 10.40 0.13
C SER A 109 10.52 10.05 1.19
N ARG A 110 10.17 9.45 2.33
CA ARG A 110 11.09 9.25 3.47
C ARG A 110 10.99 7.89 4.11
#